data_AF-A0AAN9ZDB6-F1
#
_entry.id   AF-A0AAN9ZDB6-F1
#
_cell.length_a   1.000
_cell.length_b   1.000
_cell.length_c   1.000
_cell.angle_alpha   90.00
_cell.angle_beta   90.00
_cell.angle_gamma   90.00
#
_symmetry.space_group_name_H-M   'P 1'
#
loop_
_entity.id
_entity.type
_entity.pdbx_description
1 polymer ?
#
loop_
_entity_poly.entity_id
_entity_poly.type
_entity_poly.pdbx_seq_one_letter_code
_entity_poly.pdbx_strand_id
1 'polypeptide(L)'
;MGDSLWEDKEVMFDVSLFKLKMRPGEKVLDRMDSIEDTKGNGGDVGRLIVTNLRIIWHSLAIPRINLSIGYNCIITTAVRTVNSKLCGTTEALHILTKGNNSRFEFIFTNLVLGNARHLTSIMGVHK
;
A
#
# COMPACT_ATOMS: atom_id res chain seq x y z
N MET A 1 8.52 -20.30 20.91
CA MET A 1 9.08 -19.07 20.34
C MET A 1 7.95 -18.42 19.57
N GLY A 2 7.37 -17.33 20.09
CA GLY A 2 6.23 -16.68 19.45
C GLY A 2 6.67 -16.11 18.09
N ASP A 3 5.88 -16.37 17.06
CA ASP A 3 6.09 -15.81 15.73
C ASP A 3 6.09 -14.28 15.86
N SER A 4 7.25 -13.65 15.66
CA SER A 4 7.42 -12.22 15.90
C SER A 4 6.48 -11.45 14.97
N LEU A 5 5.64 -10.58 15.54
CA LEU A 5 4.75 -9.70 14.78
C LEU A 5 5.59 -8.67 14.01
N TRP A 6 5.75 -8.93 12.71
CA TRP A 6 6.51 -8.12 11.76
C TRP A 6 5.59 -7.30 10.85
N GLU A 7 4.36 -7.75 10.63
CA GLU A 7 3.43 -7.19 9.65
C GLU A 7 3.15 -5.70 9.88
N ASP A 8 3.11 -5.27 11.14
CA ASP A 8 2.89 -3.88 11.54
C ASP A 8 4.18 -3.05 11.63
N LYS A 9 5.36 -3.70 11.66
CA LYS A 9 6.66 -3.09 12.01
C LYS A 9 7.67 -3.04 10.88
N GLU A 10 7.37 -3.67 9.75
CA GLU A 10 8.29 -3.73 8.62
C GLU A 10 7.66 -3.28 7.31
N VAL A 11 8.52 -2.77 6.43
CA VAL A 11 8.23 -2.55 5.02
C VAL A 11 8.94 -3.66 4.25
N MET A 12 8.19 -4.45 3.50
CA MET A 12 8.75 -5.56 2.70
C MET A 12 8.29 -5.46 1.25
N PHE A 13 9.16 -5.88 0.34
CA PHE A 13 8.94 -5.96 -1.11
C PHE A 13 9.00 -7.43 -1.56
N ASP A 14 8.30 -7.76 -2.64
CA ASP A 14 8.25 -9.09 -3.26
C ASP A 14 8.03 -10.21 -2.23
N VAL A 15 7.10 -9.96 -1.31
CA VAL A 15 6.76 -10.86 -0.21
C VAL A 15 6.20 -12.15 -0.79
N SER A 16 6.62 -13.29 -0.22
CA SER A 16 6.07 -14.58 -0.64
C SER A 16 4.57 -14.64 -0.38
N LEU A 17 3.82 -15.30 -1.26
CA LEU A 17 2.36 -15.41 -1.14
C LEU A 17 1.91 -16.02 0.19
N PHE A 18 2.75 -16.87 0.81
CA PHE A 18 2.49 -17.41 2.14
C PHE A 18 2.50 -16.32 3.22
N LYS A 19 3.48 -15.41 3.20
CA LYS A 19 3.62 -14.31 4.16
C LYS A 19 2.65 -13.14 3.92
N LEU A 20 2.03 -13.08 2.73
CA LEU A 20 0.95 -12.13 2.43
C LEU A 20 -0.42 -12.57 2.96
N LYS A 21 -0.57 -13.83 3.38
CA LYS A 21 -1.80 -14.27 4.02
C LYS A 21 -2.01 -13.50 5.32
N MET A 22 -3.28 -13.26 5.64
CA MET A 22 -3.65 -12.63 6.89
C MET A 22 -3.18 -13.51 8.05
N ARG A 23 -2.40 -12.93 8.95
CA ARG A 23 -2.02 -13.62 10.19
C ARG A 23 -3.24 -13.77 11.11
N PRO A 24 -3.22 -14.66 12.10
CA PRO A 24 -4.25 -14.70 13.13
C PRO A 24 -4.44 -13.31 13.78
N GLY A 25 -5.67 -12.82 13.79
CA GLY A 25 -6.06 -11.49 14.31
C GLY A 25 -5.98 -10.35 13.29
N GLU A 26 -5.34 -10.54 12.14
CA GLU A 26 -5.35 -9.59 11.04
C GLU A 26 -6.68 -9.69 10.27
N LYS A 27 -7.33 -8.55 10.06
CA LYS A 27 -8.61 -8.42 9.37
C LYS A 27 -8.47 -7.43 8.24
N VAL A 28 -9.02 -7.80 7.08
CA VAL A 28 -9.14 -6.86 5.97
C VAL A 28 -10.24 -5.85 6.29
N LEU A 29 -9.88 -4.57 6.24
CA LEU A 29 -10.78 -3.44 6.44
C LEU A 29 -11.28 -2.90 5.11
N ASP A 30 -10.42 -2.88 4.09
CA ASP A 30 -10.80 -2.44 2.75
C ASP A 30 -10.02 -3.16 1.63
N ARG A 31 -10.62 -3.21 0.44
CA ARG A 31 -10.00 -3.71 -0.80
C ARG A 31 -10.36 -2.78 -1.95
N MET A 32 -9.36 -2.38 -2.70
CA MET A 32 -9.51 -1.48 -3.84
C MET A 32 -8.74 -2.03 -5.03
N ASP A 33 -9.46 -2.32 -6.10
CA ASP A 33 -8.89 -2.64 -7.40
C ASP A 33 -8.50 -1.37 -8.15
N SER A 34 -7.76 -1.55 -9.24
CA SER A 34 -7.36 -0.46 -10.13
C SER A 34 -6.50 0.60 -9.44
N ILE A 35 -5.62 0.17 -8.53
CA ILE A 35 -4.65 1.03 -7.87
C ILE A 35 -3.27 0.81 -8.50
N GLU A 36 -2.69 1.86 -9.04
CA GLU A 36 -1.31 1.88 -9.55
C GLU A 36 -0.34 2.24 -8.41
N ASP A 37 0.77 1.52 -8.28
CA ASP A 37 1.96 2.02 -7.57
C ASP A 37 2.77 2.90 -8.54
N THR A 38 2.40 4.18 -8.62
CA THR A 38 2.92 5.12 -9.62
C THR A 38 4.43 5.35 -9.47
N LYS A 39 4.98 5.22 -8.25
CA LYS A 39 6.41 5.44 -8.02
C LYS A 39 7.25 4.20 -8.24
N GLY A 40 6.85 3.05 -7.67
CA GLY A 40 7.64 1.82 -7.74
C GLY A 40 7.39 1.00 -9.00
N ASN A 41 6.16 0.98 -9.50
CA ASN A 41 5.70 0.11 -10.57
C ASN A 41 4.82 0.87 -11.59
N GLY A 42 5.19 2.11 -11.93
CA GLY A 42 4.38 2.98 -12.77
C GLY A 42 4.05 2.39 -14.15
N GLY A 43 2.75 2.30 -14.45
CA GLY A 43 2.18 1.59 -15.60
C GLY A 43 1.54 0.24 -15.25
N ASP A 44 1.74 -0.28 -14.04
CA ASP A 44 1.17 -1.56 -13.59
C ASP A 44 -0.07 -1.36 -12.73
N VAL A 45 -1.14 -2.09 -13.06
CA VAL A 45 -2.40 -2.03 -12.34
C VAL A 45 -2.39 -3.09 -11.25
N GLY A 46 -2.57 -2.65 -10.02
CA GLY A 46 -2.62 -3.50 -8.85
C GLY A 46 -3.90 -3.41 -8.05
N ARG A 47 -3.89 -4.13 -6.94
CA ARG A 47 -4.89 -4.09 -5.89
C ARG A 47 -4.25 -3.62 -4.60
N LEU A 48 -4.90 -2.69 -3.94
CA LEU A 48 -4.56 -2.22 -2.60
C LEU A 48 -5.49 -2.89 -1.59
N ILE A 49 -4.93 -3.51 -0.56
CA ILE A 49 -5.64 -4.15 0.54
C ILE A 49 -5.22 -3.45 1.83
N VAL A 50 -6.21 -2.91 2.53
CA VAL A 50 -6.03 -2.21 3.80
C VAL A 50 -6.47 -3.17 4.90
N THR A 51 -5.57 -3.50 5.81
CA THR A 51 -5.87 -4.35 6.97
C THR A 51 -5.85 -3.53 8.26
N ASN A 52 -6.07 -4.16 9.41
CA ASN A 52 -5.88 -3.52 10.71
C ASN A 52 -4.41 -3.47 11.17
N LEU A 53 -3.45 -3.98 10.39
CA LEU A 53 -2.01 -3.98 10.75
C LEU A 53 -1.11 -3.35 9.68
N ARG A 54 -1.48 -3.46 8.40
CA ARG A 54 -0.66 -3.06 7.27
C ARG A 54 -1.47 -2.72 6.03
N ILE A 55 -0.79 -2.08 5.09
CA ILE A 55 -1.24 -1.90 3.70
C ILE A 55 -0.48 -2.91 2.84
N ILE A 56 -1.20 -3.62 1.99
CA ILE A 56 -0.62 -4.51 0.98
C ILE A 56 -0.99 -3.96 -0.38
N TRP A 57 0.00 -3.84 -1.27
CA TRP A 57 -0.26 -3.66 -2.69
C TRP A 57 0.33 -4.85 -3.45
N HIS A 58 -0.40 -5.36 -4.43
CA HIS A 58 0.15 -6.35 -5.35
C HIS A 58 -0.32 -6.08 -6.78
N SER A 59 0.56 -6.36 -7.74
CA SER A 59 0.20 -6.33 -9.16
C SER A 59 -0.90 -7.35 -9.45
N LEU A 60 -1.83 -6.97 -10.33
CA LEU A 60 -2.84 -7.89 -10.87
C LEU A 60 -2.28 -8.71 -12.05
N ALA A 61 -1.32 -8.15 -12.79
CA ALA A 61 -0.70 -8.82 -13.93
C ALA A 61 0.44 -9.76 -13.50
N ILE A 62 1.22 -9.38 -12.48
CA ILE A 62 2.44 -10.06 -12.07
C ILE A 62 2.44 -10.26 -10.54
N PRO A 63 1.74 -11.26 -9.98
CA PRO A 63 1.51 -11.39 -8.53
C PRO A 63 2.76 -11.48 -7.64
N ARG A 64 3.92 -11.83 -8.22
CA ARG A 64 5.20 -11.82 -7.50
C ARG A 64 5.69 -10.41 -7.16
N ILE A 65 5.25 -9.40 -7.91
CA ILE A 65 5.52 -7.99 -7.65
C ILE A 65 4.47 -7.50 -6.65
N ASN A 66 4.91 -7.28 -5.42
CA ASN A 66 4.05 -6.83 -4.34
C ASN A 66 4.86 -6.11 -3.26
N LEU A 67 4.15 -5.47 -2.35
CA LEU A 67 4.73 -4.83 -1.18
C LEU A 67 3.77 -4.88 0.01
N SER A 68 4.35 -4.83 1.20
CA SER A 68 3.65 -4.77 2.48
C SER A 68 4.22 -3.60 3.29
N ILE A 69 3.38 -2.70 3.75
CA ILE A 69 3.75 -1.53 4.56
C ILE A 69 3.05 -1.66 5.92
N GLY A 70 3.82 -1.98 6.96
CA GLY A 70 3.32 -1.96 8.34
C GLY A 70 3.00 -0.55 8.82
N TYR A 71 1.91 -0.40 9.59
CA TYR A 71 1.46 0.92 10.05
C TYR A 71 2.47 1.61 10.99
N ASN A 72 3.21 0.89 11.82
CA ASN A 72 4.24 1.49 12.68
C ASN A 72 5.47 2.01 11.90
N CYS A 73 5.57 1.69 10.60
CA CYS A 73 6.58 2.28 9.74
C CYS A 73 6.13 3.62 9.15
N ILE A 74 4.83 3.94 9.14
CA ILE A 74 4.32 5.14 8.48
C ILE A 74 4.66 6.38 9.32
N ILE A 75 5.32 7.35 8.69
CA ILE A 75 5.59 8.66 9.28
C ILE A 75 4.47 9.64 8.91
N THR A 76 4.08 9.64 7.64
CA THR A 76 3.11 10.62 7.13
C THR A 76 2.36 10.04 5.94
N THR A 77 1.06 10.33 5.89
CA THR A 77 0.21 10.17 4.71
C THR A 77 -0.22 11.55 4.22
N ALA A 78 -0.17 11.78 2.92
CA ALA A 78 -0.62 13.03 2.30
C ALA A 78 -1.30 12.75 0.96
N VAL A 79 -2.10 13.69 0.49
CA VAL A 79 -2.58 13.71 -0.90
C VAL A 79 -1.61 14.54 -1.72
N ARG A 80 -1.21 14.06 -2.89
CA ARG A 80 -0.37 14.80 -3.83
C ARG A 80 -0.94 14.71 -5.24
N THR A 81 -0.84 15.79 -6.00
CA THR A 81 -1.05 15.76 -7.45
C THR A 81 0.16 15.12 -8.12
N VAL A 82 -0.07 14.09 -8.92
CA VAL A 82 0.95 13.32 -9.64
C VAL A 82 0.54 13.14 -11.10
N ASN A 83 1.51 12.85 -11.97
CA ASN A 83 1.24 12.48 -13.36
C ASN A 83 1.39 10.96 -13.51
N SER A 84 0.27 10.25 -13.51
CA SER A 84 0.22 8.81 -13.76
C SER A 84 0.36 8.53 -15.26
N LYS A 85 1.09 7.45 -15.60
CA LYS A 85 1.17 6.99 -16.99
C LYS A 85 -0.17 6.51 -17.54
N LEU A 86 -1.08 6.08 -16.66
CA LEU A 86 -2.32 5.40 -17.03
C LEU A 86 -3.52 6.35 -17.10
N CYS A 87 -3.54 7.44 -16.32
CA CYS A 87 -4.66 8.38 -16.28
C CYS A 87 -4.26 9.86 -16.35
N GLY A 88 -2.98 10.18 -16.52
CA GLY A 88 -2.50 11.56 -16.59
C GLY A 88 -2.42 12.23 -15.22
N THR A 89 -2.68 13.54 -15.18
CA THR A 89 -2.59 14.33 -13.93
C THR A 89 -3.78 14.05 -13.01
N THR A 90 -3.50 13.55 -11.81
CA THR A 90 -4.51 13.17 -10.82
C THR A 90 -4.00 13.34 -9.40
N GLU A 91 -4.90 13.33 -8.42
CA GLU A 91 -4.53 13.16 -7.01
C GLU A 91 -4.20 11.69 -6.71
N ALA A 92 -3.21 11.49 -5.84
CA ALA A 92 -2.75 10.19 -5.40
C ALA A 92 -2.40 10.20 -3.91
N LEU A 93 -2.51 9.03 -3.29
CA LEU A 93 -2.07 8.81 -1.92
C LEU A 93 -0.55 8.74 -1.88
N HIS A 94 0.05 9.59 -1.09
CA HIS A 94 1.47 9.62 -0.83
C HIS A 94 1.76 9.15 0.59
N ILE A 95 2.54 8.08 0.75
CA ILE A 95 2.93 7.51 2.04
C ILE A 95 4.44 7.61 2.21
N LEU A 96 4.88 8.27 3.29
CA LEU A 96 6.26 8.29 3.72
C LEU A 96 6.44 7.33 4.90
N THR A 97 7.43 6.45 4.82
CA THR A 97 7.73 5.48 5.87
C THR A 97 9.18 5.59 6.34
N LYS A 98 9.44 5.06 7.54
CA LYS A 98 10.78 4.80 8.06
C LYS A 98 10.81 3.42 8.73
N GLY A 99 11.79 2.63 8.32
CA GLY A 99 12.07 1.31 8.90
C GLY A 99 13.52 0.93 8.64
N ASN A 100 14.17 0.28 9.61
CA ASN A 100 15.57 -0.20 9.49
C ASN A 100 16.56 0.87 9.00
N ASN A 101 16.48 2.09 9.56
CA ASN A 101 17.27 3.28 9.16
C ASN A 101 17.09 3.76 7.70
N SER A 102 16.17 3.19 6.94
CA SER A 102 15.82 3.67 5.61
C SER A 102 14.49 4.42 5.61
N ARG A 103 14.32 5.33 4.66
CA ARG A 103 13.05 5.98 4.37
C ARG A 103 12.57 5.53 2.99
N PHE A 104 11.30 5.17 2.91
CA PHE A 104 10.67 4.83 1.64
C PHE A 104 9.49 5.75 1.41
N GLU A 105 9.23 6.04 0.14
CA GLU A 105 8.11 6.85 -0.29
C GLU A 105 7.31 6.04 -1.30
N PHE A 106 6.00 6.00 -1.12
CA PHE A 106 5.06 5.26 -1.95
C PHE A 106 4.00 6.21 -2.49
N ILE A 107 3.59 5.99 -3.74
CA ILE A 107 2.56 6.79 -4.39
C ILE A 107 1.55 5.83 -4.99
N PHE A 108 0.34 5.80 -4.43
CA PHE A 108 -0.75 4.97 -4.92
C PHE A 108 -1.80 5.83 -5.60
N THR A 109 -2.04 5.57 -6.88
CA THR A 109 -3.01 6.29 -7.70
C THR A 109 -4.21 5.42 -7.97
N ASN A 110 -5.41 5.91 -7.68
CA ASN A 110 -6.63 5.26 -8.16
C ASN A 110 -6.91 5.62 -9.61
N LEU A 111 -6.99 4.60 -10.45
CA LEU A 111 -7.23 4.75 -11.88
C LEU A 111 -8.72 4.92 -12.21
N VAL A 112 -9.62 4.64 -11.25
CA VAL A 112 -11.04 4.93 -11.39
C VAL A 112 -11.28 6.41 -11.13
N LEU A 113 -11.57 7.15 -12.21
CA LEU A 113 -11.83 8.59 -12.16
C LEU A 113 -12.93 8.94 -11.15
N GLY A 114 -12.70 10.01 -10.37
CA GLY A 114 -13.63 10.49 -9.35
C GLY A 114 -13.70 9.63 -8.08
N ASN A 115 -12.94 8.53 -8.00
CA ASN A 115 -12.94 7.66 -6.83
C ASN A 115 -11.70 7.89 -5.94
N ALA A 116 -11.89 8.63 -4.85
CA ALA A 116 -10.86 8.90 -3.87
C ALA A 116 -10.85 7.94 -2.66
N ARG A 117 -11.53 6.77 -2.73
CA ARG A 117 -11.71 5.84 -1.60
C ARG A 117 -10.40 5.45 -0.91
N HIS A 118 -9.34 5.27 -1.67
CA HIS A 118 -8.00 4.98 -1.15
C HIS A 118 -7.45 6.05 -0.20
N LEU A 119 -7.81 7.32 -0.41
CA LEU A 119 -7.45 8.43 0.49
C LEU A 119 -8.17 8.29 1.84
N THR A 120 -9.49 8.07 1.82
CA THR A 120 -10.30 7.98 3.04
C THR A 120 -10.02 6.73 3.86
N SER A 121 -9.85 5.57 3.20
CA SER A 121 -9.69 4.29 3.89
C SER A 121 -8.36 4.19 4.63
N ILE A 122 -7.27 4.75 4.06
CA ILE A 122 -5.95 4.69 4.70
C ILE A 122 -5.80 5.76 5.79
N MET A 123 -6.31 6.97 5.56
CA MET A 123 -6.32 8.02 6.59
C MET A 123 -7.20 7.68 7.80
N GLY A 124 -8.25 6.87 7.61
CA GLY A 124 -9.15 6.46 8.69
C GLY A 124 -8.55 5.45 9.66
N VAL A 125 -7.55 4.67 9.22
CA VAL A 125 -6.90 3.63 10.02
C VAL A 125 -5.66 4.18 10.75
N HIS A 126 -5.00 5.18 10.17
CA HIS A 126 -3.84 5.84 10.75
C HIS A 126 -4.25 7.03 11.63
N LYS A 127 -4.72 6.76 12.86
CA LYS A 127 -4.91 7.74 13.93
C LYS A 127 -4.37 7.23 15.26
#